data_AF-A0AAE0KUS5-F1
#
_entry.id   AF-A0AAE0KUS5-F1
#
_cell.length_a   1.000
_cell.length_b   1.000
_cell.length_c   1.000
_cell.angle_alpha   90.00
_cell.angle_beta   90.00
_cell.angle_gamma   90.00
#
_symmetry.space_group_name_H-M   'P 1'
#
loop_
_entity.id
_entity.type
_entity.pdbx_description
1 polymer ?
#
loop_
_entity_poly.entity_id
_entity_poly.type
_entity_poly.pdbx_seq_one_letter_code
_entity_poly.pdbx_strand_id
1 'polypeptide(L)'
;MICMTFNINTWSLLGVTQILGYNAKIQVGMDAITWMGMTVWEIGGPTAFVLFTGLSILPSELTLGDCIIRGVAAFYLRMRSRSFRQWVEKIESAHILTWGLRGILLVAALRMVPAETGIVIVLGGVALTAILHWAEKFFN
;
A
#
# COMPACT_ATOMS: atom_id res chain seq x y z
N MET A 1 -7.37 9.27 -10.57
CA MET A 1 -7.66 7.95 -11.19
C MET A 1 -7.77 8.03 -12.71
N ILE A 2 -8.45 9.04 -13.28
CA ILE A 2 -8.60 9.21 -14.75
C ILE A 2 -7.26 9.34 -15.50
N CYS A 3 -6.23 9.96 -14.92
CA CYS A 3 -4.91 9.99 -15.57
C CYS A 3 -4.22 8.61 -15.69
N MET A 4 -4.59 7.62 -14.86
CA MET A 4 -4.02 6.28 -14.96
C MET A 4 -4.65 5.44 -16.07
N THR A 5 -5.93 5.68 -16.39
CA THR A 5 -6.67 4.92 -17.42
C THR A 5 -6.25 5.26 -18.84
N PHE A 6 -5.51 6.34 -19.07
CA PHE A 6 -4.97 6.70 -20.39
C PHE A 6 -3.45 6.50 -20.49
N ASN A 7 -2.81 5.98 -19.44
CA ASN A 7 -1.38 5.72 -19.45
C ASN A 7 -1.10 4.34 -20.07
N ILE A 8 -0.27 4.31 -21.13
CA ILE A 8 0.07 3.09 -21.87
C ILE A 8 0.73 2.02 -20.99
N ASN A 9 1.42 2.44 -19.92
CA ASN A 9 2.02 1.53 -18.95
C ASN A 9 0.97 0.85 -18.07
N THR A 10 -0.14 1.52 -17.75
CA THR A 10 -1.29 0.91 -17.05
C THR A 10 -1.97 -0.13 -17.93
N TRP A 11 -2.14 0.15 -19.23
CA TRP A 11 -2.70 -0.82 -20.19
C TRP A 11 -1.80 -2.03 -20.36
N SER A 12 -0.48 -1.83 -20.25
CA SER A 12 0.49 -2.92 -20.27
C SER A 12 0.44 -3.81 -19.04
N LEU A 13 0.26 -3.23 -17.85
CA LEU A 13 0.05 -4.01 -16.62
C LEU A 13 -1.26 -4.80 -16.62
N LEU A 14 -2.28 -4.31 -17.32
CA LEU A 14 -3.57 -4.99 -17.47
C LEU A 14 -3.59 -6.02 -18.63
N GLY A 15 -2.48 -6.20 -19.34
CA GLY A 15 -2.41 -7.13 -20.48
C GLY A 15 -3.05 -6.62 -21.77
N VAL A 16 -3.60 -5.41 -21.76
CA VAL A 16 -4.33 -4.82 -22.91
C VAL A 16 -3.37 -4.50 -24.06
N THR A 17 -2.12 -4.12 -23.78
CA THR A 17 -1.12 -3.89 -24.84
C THR A 17 -0.64 -5.17 -25.50
N GLN A 18 -0.59 -6.31 -24.78
CA GLN A 18 -0.32 -7.63 -25.38
C GLN A 18 -1.44 -8.04 -26.34
N ILE A 19 -2.69 -7.76 -25.98
CA ILE A 19 -3.86 -8.05 -26.83
C ILE A 19 -3.87 -7.14 -28.07
N LEU A 20 -3.48 -5.87 -27.91
CA LEU A 20 -3.46 -4.88 -28.99
C LEU A 20 -2.16 -4.84 -29.81
N GLY A 21 -1.19 -5.71 -29.53
CA GLY A 21 0.09 -5.78 -30.27
C GLY A 21 1.00 -4.56 -30.08
N TYR A 22 0.78 -3.75 -29.04
CA TYR A 22 1.58 -2.55 -28.77
C TYR A 22 2.83 -2.88 -27.94
N ASN A 23 4.00 -2.45 -28.41
CA ASN A 23 5.28 -2.52 -27.69
C ASN A 23 5.34 -1.46 -26.58
N ALA A 24 4.68 -1.72 -25.45
CA ALA A 24 4.90 -0.94 -24.25
C ALA A 24 6.26 -1.28 -23.62
N LYS A 25 6.99 -0.27 -23.12
CA LYS A 25 8.19 -0.50 -22.30
C LYS A 25 7.76 -1.06 -20.95
N ILE A 26 7.57 -2.38 -20.90
CA ILE A 26 7.21 -3.08 -19.67
C ILE A 26 8.39 -2.96 -18.69
N GLN A 27 8.17 -2.40 -17.49
CA GLN A 27 9.04 -2.72 -16.35
C GLN A 27 8.66 -4.13 -15.90
N VAL A 28 9.32 -5.12 -16.49
CA VAL A 28 9.07 -6.54 -16.26
C VAL A 28 9.21 -6.84 -14.76
N GLY A 29 8.16 -7.43 -14.17
CA GLY A 29 8.13 -7.81 -12.74
C GLY A 29 7.47 -6.80 -11.80
N MET A 30 6.95 -5.67 -12.31
CA MET A 30 6.25 -4.69 -11.50
C MET A 30 4.79 -5.11 -11.23
N ASP A 31 4.37 -5.08 -9.97
CA ASP A 31 2.98 -5.30 -9.59
C ASP A 31 2.14 -4.02 -9.73
N ALA A 32 0.84 -4.18 -9.93
CA ALA A 32 -0.09 -3.08 -10.17
C ALA A 32 -0.19 -2.09 -8.98
N ILE A 33 0.01 -2.56 -7.75
CA ILE A 33 -0.06 -1.70 -6.56
C ILE A 33 1.19 -0.81 -6.49
N THR A 34 2.36 -1.37 -6.77
CA THR A 34 3.61 -0.60 -6.89
C THR A 34 3.52 0.43 -8.00
N TRP A 35 3.03 0.05 -9.19
CA TRP A 35 2.83 0.98 -10.30
C TRP A 35 1.91 2.15 -9.94
N MET A 36 0.80 1.85 -9.28
CA MET A 36 -0.13 2.86 -8.79
C MET A 36 0.56 3.81 -7.81
N GLY A 37 1.34 3.29 -6.86
CA GLY A 37 2.11 4.08 -5.92
C GLY A 37 3.12 5.00 -6.60
N MET A 38 3.91 4.48 -7.54
CA MET A 38 4.89 5.26 -8.31
C MET A 38 4.21 6.35 -9.13
N THR A 39 3.10 6.05 -9.78
CA THR A 39 2.39 7.03 -10.61
C THR A 39 1.85 8.19 -9.77
N VAL A 40 1.31 7.91 -8.58
CA VAL A 40 0.88 8.96 -7.64
C VAL A 40 2.07 9.81 -7.18
N TRP A 41 3.21 9.16 -6.90
CA TRP A 41 4.44 9.84 -6.53
C TRP A 41 4.97 10.74 -7.65
N GLU A 42 5.01 10.26 -8.89
CA GLU A 42 5.52 11.02 -10.04
C GLU A 42 4.62 12.21 -10.41
N ILE A 43 3.30 12.05 -10.31
CA ILE A 43 2.34 13.10 -10.70
C ILE A 43 2.11 14.10 -9.56
N GLY A 44 1.96 13.62 -8.34
CA GLY A 44 1.53 14.43 -7.20
C GLY A 44 2.58 14.63 -6.11
N GLY A 45 3.74 14.00 -6.23
CA GLY A 45 4.82 14.12 -5.27
C GLY A 45 4.56 13.43 -3.92
N PRO A 46 5.41 13.72 -2.91
CA PRO A 46 5.37 13.05 -1.62
C PRO A 46 4.08 13.26 -0.83
N THR A 47 3.53 14.47 -0.88
CA THR A 47 2.30 14.83 -0.17
C THR A 47 1.08 14.12 -0.76
N ALA A 48 0.96 14.04 -2.09
CA ALA A 48 -0.11 13.28 -2.73
C ALA A 48 0.00 11.80 -2.43
N PHE A 49 1.21 11.24 -2.40
CA PHE A 49 1.43 9.85 -2.02
C PHE A 49 1.01 9.56 -0.58
N VAL A 50 1.36 10.43 0.37
CA VAL A 50 0.97 10.30 1.79
C VAL A 50 -0.54 10.44 1.94
N LEU A 51 -1.19 11.38 1.25
CA LEU A 51 -2.65 11.52 1.28
C LEU A 51 -3.34 10.30 0.65
N PHE A 52 -2.82 9.82 -0.47
CA PHE A 52 -3.37 8.69 -1.21
C PHE A 52 -3.24 7.36 -0.45
N THR A 53 -2.08 7.10 0.14
CA THR A 53 -1.84 5.86 0.88
C THR A 53 -2.28 5.95 2.34
N GLY A 54 -2.18 7.12 2.96
CA GLY A 54 -2.42 7.33 4.39
C GLY A 54 -3.86 7.71 4.73
N LEU A 55 -4.47 8.63 3.98
CA LEU A 55 -5.78 9.21 4.33
C LEU A 55 -6.94 8.74 3.45
N SER A 56 -6.77 8.62 2.13
CA SER A 56 -7.89 8.26 1.23
C SER A 56 -8.31 6.78 1.32
N ILE A 57 -7.58 5.98 2.09
CA ILE A 57 -7.85 4.55 2.29
C ILE A 57 -8.68 4.31 3.57
N LEU A 58 -9.17 5.34 4.27
CA LEU A 58 -10.13 5.17 5.38
C LEU A 58 -11.57 5.20 4.84
N PRO A 59 -12.20 4.06 4.51
CA PRO A 59 -13.61 4.04 4.15
C PRO A 59 -14.44 4.45 5.37
N SER A 60 -15.61 5.04 5.12
CA SER A 60 -16.58 5.39 6.17
C SER A 60 -17.05 4.16 6.94
N GLU A 61 -17.05 2.99 6.28
CA GLU A 61 -17.31 1.69 6.87
C GLU A 61 -16.17 0.73 6.53
N LEU A 62 -15.54 0.16 7.56
CA LEU A 62 -14.43 -0.77 7.40
C LEU A 62 -14.95 -2.20 7.65
N THR A 63 -15.04 -3.02 6.60
CA THR A 63 -15.46 -4.41 6.77
C THR A 63 -14.28 -5.31 7.17
N LEU A 64 -14.56 -6.45 7.80
CA LEU A 64 -13.52 -7.45 8.10
C LEU A 64 -12.81 -7.93 6.81
N GLY A 65 -13.56 -8.06 5.72
CA GLY A 65 -13.02 -8.42 4.41
C GLY A 65 -11.97 -7.41 3.93
N ASP A 66 -12.25 -6.12 4.08
CA ASP A 66 -11.30 -5.06 3.72
C ASP A 66 -10.00 -5.15 4.52
N CYS A 67 -10.10 -5.42 5.83
CA CYS A 67 -8.94 -5.62 6.70
C CYS A 67 -8.10 -6.81 6.25
N ILE A 68 -8.74 -7.94 5.94
CA ILE A 68 -8.05 -9.16 5.49
C ILE A 68 -7.35 -8.91 4.16
N ILE A 69 -8.04 -8.35 3.17
CA ILE A 69 -7.47 -8.07 1.85
C ILE A 69 -6.29 -7.09 1.97
N ARG A 70 -6.40 -6.05 2.80
CA ARG A 70 -5.29 -5.11 3.05
C ARG A 70 -4.11 -5.78 3.74
N GLY A 71 -4.37 -6.67 4.71
CA GLY A 71 -3.33 -7.46 5.38
C GLY A 71 -2.60 -8.37 4.40
N VAL A 72 -3.34 -9.12 3.57
CA VAL A 72 -2.78 -10.01 2.54
C VAL A 72 -1.99 -9.22 1.49
N ALA A 73 -2.52 -8.07 1.02
CA ALA A 73 -1.80 -7.20 0.09
C ALA A 73 -0.51 -6.66 0.71
N ALA A 74 -0.56 -6.19 1.96
CA ALA A 74 0.62 -5.71 2.69
C ALA A 74 1.68 -6.79 2.88
N PHE A 75 1.26 -8.04 3.10
CA PHE A 75 2.11 -9.22 3.21
C PHE A 75 2.74 -9.58 1.85
N TYR A 76 1.93 -9.64 0.80
CA TYR A 76 2.38 -9.90 -0.57
C TYR A 76 3.43 -8.88 -1.03
N LEU A 77 3.19 -7.59 -0.80
CA LEU A 77 4.09 -6.52 -1.23
C LEU A 77 5.44 -6.59 -0.54
N ARG A 78 5.46 -6.91 0.76
CA ARG A 78 6.71 -7.06 1.52
C ARG A 78 7.48 -8.31 1.14
N MET A 79 6.78 -9.42 0.90
CA MET A 79 7.45 -10.70 0.62
C MET A 79 7.86 -10.88 -0.83
N ARG A 80 6.93 -10.64 -1.77
CA ARG A 80 7.08 -11.12 -3.15
C ARG A 80 7.49 -10.02 -4.11
N SER A 81 7.09 -8.77 -3.87
CA SER A 81 7.39 -7.69 -4.80
C SER A 81 8.76 -7.06 -4.56
N ARG A 82 9.75 -7.48 -5.35
CA ARG A 82 11.08 -6.84 -5.36
C ARG A 82 11.01 -5.37 -5.78
N SER A 83 10.17 -5.06 -6.76
CA SER A 83 9.98 -3.68 -7.25
C SER A 83 9.39 -2.78 -6.17
N PHE A 84 8.44 -3.28 -5.38
CA PHE A 84 7.89 -2.54 -4.24
C PHE A 84 8.98 -2.21 -3.23
N ARG A 85 9.80 -3.20 -2.82
CA ARG A 85 10.87 -3.00 -1.84
C ARG A 85 11.89 -1.96 -2.29
N GLN A 86 12.43 -2.11 -3.49
CA GLN A 86 13.40 -1.17 -4.06
C GLN A 86 12.84 0.25 -4.22
N TRP A 87 11.54 0.36 -4.49
CA TRP A 87 10.89 1.66 -4.60
C TRP A 87 10.64 2.29 -3.22
N VAL A 88 10.16 1.51 -2.25
CA VAL A 88 9.95 1.98 -0.86
C VAL A 88 11.24 2.49 -0.23
N GLU A 89 12.38 1.82 -0.46
CA GLU A 89 13.70 2.29 -0.01
C GLU A 89 14.02 3.69 -0.54
N LYS A 90 13.60 4.04 -1.76
CA LYS A 90 13.82 5.38 -2.34
C LYS A 90 12.91 6.45 -1.73
N ILE A 91 11.79 6.07 -1.13
CA ILE A 91 10.79 6.98 -0.55
C ILE A 91 10.64 6.80 0.97
N GLU A 92 11.68 6.31 1.65
CA GLU A 92 11.66 5.93 3.06
C GLU A 92 11.06 7.03 3.95
N SER A 93 11.50 8.29 3.78
CA SER A 93 11.00 9.42 4.57
C SER A 93 9.49 9.65 4.42
N ALA A 94 8.96 9.52 3.20
CA ALA A 94 7.52 9.67 2.96
C ALA A 94 6.74 8.43 3.44
N HIS A 95 7.35 7.25 3.39
CA HIS A 95 6.79 6.03 3.94
C HIS A 95 6.64 6.14 5.46
N ILE A 96 7.69 6.57 6.17
CA ILE A 96 7.68 6.79 7.62
C ILE A 96 6.63 7.84 8.01
N LEU A 97 6.55 8.95 7.28
CA LEU A 97 5.53 9.98 7.51
C LEU A 97 4.11 9.42 7.40
N THR A 98 3.86 8.56 6.40
CA THR A 98 2.57 7.90 6.22
C THR A 98 2.23 7.00 7.41
N TRP A 99 3.20 6.23 7.92
CA TRP A 99 3.02 5.42 9.12
C TRP A 99 2.77 6.26 10.37
N GLY A 100 3.50 7.37 10.54
CA GLY A 100 3.29 8.30 11.65
C GLY A 100 1.87 8.87 11.67
N LEU A 101 1.38 9.33 10.52
CA LEU A 101 0.01 9.84 10.40
C LEU A 101 -1.05 8.75 10.70
N ARG A 102 -0.84 7.52 10.21
CA ARG A 102 -1.72 6.38 10.55
C ARG A 102 -1.69 6.07 12.04
N GLY A 103 -0.53 6.15 12.69
CA GLY A 103 -0.40 5.97 14.13
C GLY A 103 -1.18 7.03 14.91
N ILE A 104 -1.11 8.30 14.50
CA ILE A 104 -1.88 9.38 15.11
C ILE A 104 -3.38 9.14 14.95
N LEU A 105 -3.83 8.78 13.74
CA LEU A 105 -5.23 8.46 13.47
C LEU A 105 -5.72 7.25 14.28
N LEU A 106 -4.90 6.22 14.43
CA LEU A 106 -5.21 5.06 15.26
C LEU A 106 -5.37 5.46 16.73
N VAL A 107 -4.46 6.26 17.27
CA VAL A 107 -4.56 6.75 18.66
C VAL A 107 -5.82 7.60 18.85
N ALA A 108 -6.13 8.46 17.88
CA ALA A 108 -7.37 9.25 17.91
C ALA A 108 -8.62 8.35 17.89
N ALA A 109 -8.64 7.32 17.03
CA ALA A 109 -9.73 6.37 16.94
C ALA A 109 -9.89 5.51 18.21
N LEU A 110 -8.78 5.08 18.82
CA LEU A 110 -8.78 4.31 20.06
C LEU A 110 -9.39 5.08 21.24
N ARG A 111 -9.30 6.42 21.24
CA ARG A 111 -9.99 7.26 22.25
C ARG A 111 -11.51 7.25 22.11
N MET A 112 -12.04 6.84 20.97
CA MET A 112 -13.48 6.83 20.69
C MET A 112 -14.12 5.45 20.92
N VAL A 113 -13.35 4.46 21.36
CA VAL A 113 -13.75 3.06 21.45
C VAL A 113 -13.57 2.56 22.89
N PRO A 114 -14.44 1.66 23.41
CA PRO A 114 -14.27 1.05 24.73
C PRO A 114 -12.89 0.40 24.90
N ALA A 115 -12.36 0.45 26.13
CA ALA A 115 -10.99 0.00 26.43
C ALA A 115 -10.73 -1.46 26.04
N GLU A 116 -11.71 -2.34 26.25
CA GLU A 116 -11.65 -3.76 25.88
C GLU A 116 -11.43 -3.96 24.36
N THR A 117 -12.20 -3.26 23.54
CA THR A 117 -12.06 -3.28 22.08
C THR A 117 -10.76 -2.62 21.64
N GLY A 118 -10.35 -1.53 22.33
CA GLY A 118 -9.06 -0.87 22.07
C GLY A 118 -7.86 -1.80 22.30
N ILE A 119 -7.88 -2.60 23.38
CA ILE A 119 -6.82 -3.59 23.67
C ILE A 119 -6.75 -4.63 22.56
N VAL A 120 -7.88 -5.16 22.09
CA VAL A 120 -7.90 -6.15 21.01
C VAL A 120 -7.32 -5.58 19.72
N ILE A 121 -7.66 -4.33 19.37
CA ILE A 121 -7.12 -3.65 18.18
C ILE A 121 -5.60 -3.49 18.29
N VAL A 122 -5.10 -3.06 19.45
CA VAL A 122 -3.65 -2.87 19.68
C VAL A 122 -2.92 -4.21 19.61
N LEU A 123 -3.40 -5.23 20.32
CA LEU A 123 -2.78 -6.56 20.31
C LEU A 123 -2.79 -7.20 18.92
N GLY A 124 -3.91 -7.11 18.20
CA GLY A 124 -4.02 -7.58 16.83
C GLY A 124 -3.07 -6.85 15.87
N GLY A 125 -2.94 -5.52 16.03
CA GLY A 125 -1.99 -4.70 15.29
C GLY A 125 -0.53 -5.11 15.54
N VAL A 126 -0.14 -5.30 16.81
CA VAL A 126 1.20 -5.75 17.20
C VAL A 126 1.50 -7.16 16.67
N ALA A 127 0.54 -8.08 16.76
CA ALA A 127 0.71 -9.42 16.22
C ALA A 127 0.92 -9.38 14.69
N LEU A 128 0.14 -8.57 13.97
CA LEU A 128 0.26 -8.43 12.51
C LEU A 128 1.62 -7.82 12.11
N THR A 129 2.09 -6.78 12.80
CA THR A 129 3.41 -6.19 12.51
C THR A 129 4.54 -7.17 12.82
N ALA A 130 4.44 -7.95 13.90
CA ALA A 130 5.41 -9.00 14.20
C ALA A 130 5.44 -10.08 13.11
N ILE A 131 4.27 -10.53 12.61
CA ILE A 131 4.17 -11.49 11.50
C ILE A 131 4.81 -10.92 10.24
N LEU A 132 4.51 -9.67 9.90
CA LEU A 132 5.07 -9.01 8.72
C LEU A 132 6.59 -8.85 8.82
N HIS A 133 7.10 -8.46 9.99
CA HIS A 133 8.52 -8.32 10.22
C HIS A 133 9.27 -9.67 10.21
N TRP A 134 8.65 -10.71 10.78
CA TRP A 134 9.17 -12.08 10.69
C TRP A 134 9.22 -12.57 9.23
N ALA A 135 8.15 -12.33 8.47
CA ALA A 135 8.09 -12.68 7.06
C ALA A 135 9.10 -11.91 6.21
N GLU A 136 9.39 -10.66 6.55
CA GLU A 136 10.44 -9.89 5.89
C GLU A 136 11.84 -10.48 6.16
N LYS A 137 12.12 -10.92 7.39
CA LYS A 137 13.42 -11.48 7.79
C LYS A 137 13.69 -12.90 7.27
N PHE A 138 12.64 -13.72 7.07
CA PHE A 138 12.81 -15.10 6.61
C PHE A 138 13.06 -15.21 5.10
N PHE A 139 12.63 -14.21 4.32
CA PHE A 139 12.64 -14.27 2.85
C PHE A 139 13.61 -13.27 2.18
N ASN A 140 14.36 -12.49 2.96
CA ASN A 140 15.53 -11.73 2.53
C ASN A 140 16.81 -12.49 2.90
#